data_AF-A0A7S1N1D8-F1
#
_entry.id   AF-A0A7S1N1D8-F1
#
_cell.length_a   1.000
_cell.length_b   1.000
_cell.length_c   1.000
_cell.angle_alpha   90.00
_cell.angle_beta   90.00
_cell.angle_gamma   90.00
#
_symmetry.space_group_name_H-M   'P 1'
#
loop_
_entity.id
_entity.type
_entity.pdbx_description
1 polymer ?
#
loop_
_entity_poly.entity_id
_entity_poly.type
_entity_poly.pdbx_seq_one_letter_code
_entity_poly.pdbx_strand_id
1 'polypeptide(L)'
;FVWAGWCPNPPSLFFGGLFDCGTSEMGIIDKLAKLSPLQVNAIVGAVCSVPVGFYAKSLYDDMTNPHVYNTQREGRPEIGGPYTMIDHFGVPRSQASFLGTWQLIYFGFTHCPDVCPQQLERMTKVLNLVEKQRPDAKLSPMFMCCDPGRDSVER
;
A
#
# COMPACT_ATOMS: atom_id res chain seq x y z
N PHE A 1 4.90 38.46 -36.31
CA PHE A 1 4.92 37.30 -37.22
C PHE A 1 4.23 36.14 -36.49
N VAL A 2 3.10 35.68 -37.04
CA VAL A 2 2.37 34.41 -36.77
C VAL A 2 1.79 34.28 -35.34
N TRP A 3 0.51 34.52 -35.04
CA TRP A 3 -0.80 34.04 -35.54
C TRP A 3 -1.12 32.56 -35.27
N ALA A 4 -2.28 32.36 -34.61
CA ALA A 4 -3.08 31.13 -34.43
C ALA A 4 -2.46 29.99 -33.61
N GLY A 5 -3.24 29.20 -32.87
CA GLY A 5 -4.70 29.03 -32.73
C GLY A 5 -4.88 28.07 -31.53
N TRP A 6 -6.03 27.59 -31.12
CA TRP A 6 -7.36 27.50 -31.70
C TRP A 6 -8.19 26.91 -30.55
N CYS A 7 -9.38 27.46 -30.26
CA CYS A 7 -10.35 26.78 -29.41
C CYS A 7 -10.96 25.61 -30.19
N PRO A 8 -10.98 24.38 -29.65
CA PRO A 8 -11.98 23.40 -30.01
C PRO A 8 -13.16 23.51 -29.05
N ASN A 9 -14.31 23.97 -29.56
CA ASN A 9 -15.61 23.80 -28.92
C ASN A 9 -16.10 22.33 -29.10
N PRO A 10 -17.14 21.88 -28.37
CA PRO A 10 -17.17 20.61 -27.64
C PRO A 10 -18.13 19.57 -28.26
N PRO A 11 -18.26 18.38 -27.65
CA PRO A 11 -19.49 18.07 -26.89
C PRO A 11 -19.17 17.23 -25.63
N SER A 12 -19.97 17.11 -24.58
CA SER A 12 -21.25 17.65 -24.14
C SER A 12 -21.38 17.13 -22.70
N LEU A 13 -21.56 18.01 -21.73
CA LEU A 13 -22.31 17.79 -20.47
C LEU A 13 -21.97 18.92 -19.50
N PHE A 14 -22.80 19.97 -19.60
CA PHE A 14 -23.38 20.69 -18.48
C PHE A 14 -22.64 20.59 -17.13
N PHE A 15 -21.97 21.66 -16.74
CA PHE A 15 -22.39 22.46 -15.58
C PHE A 15 -21.93 23.90 -15.82
N GLY A 16 -22.90 24.79 -15.99
CA GLY A 16 -22.68 26.15 -16.48
C GLY A 16 -21.95 27.05 -15.50
N GLY A 17 -21.27 28.05 -16.07
CA GLY A 17 -20.91 29.26 -15.33
C GLY A 17 -19.48 29.74 -15.58
N LEU A 18 -19.36 30.67 -16.52
CA LEU A 18 -18.53 31.87 -16.33
C LEU A 18 -17.00 31.73 -16.47
N PHE A 19 -16.53 31.15 -17.58
CA PHE A 19 -15.28 31.61 -18.18
C PHE A 19 -15.62 32.70 -19.18
N ASP A 20 -15.79 33.93 -18.67
CA ASP A 20 -15.77 35.13 -19.50
C ASP A 20 -14.35 35.70 -19.47
N CYS A 21 -13.74 35.71 -20.65
CA CYS A 21 -12.39 36.20 -20.88
C CYS A 21 -12.45 37.73 -21.00
N GLY A 22 -12.02 38.43 -19.96
CA GLY A 22 -11.67 39.85 -20.02
C GLY A 22 -12.58 40.75 -19.19
N THR A 23 -11.93 41.65 -18.45
CA THR A 23 -12.44 42.88 -17.78
C THR A 23 -12.64 42.92 -16.25
N SER A 24 -12.32 41.89 -15.45
CA SER A 24 -12.51 41.99 -13.98
C SER A 24 -11.27 42.38 -13.15
N GLU A 25 -10.04 42.30 -13.67
CA GLU A 25 -8.83 42.59 -12.85
C GLU A 25 -8.62 44.08 -12.55
N MET A 26 -8.99 44.99 -13.46
CA MET A 26 -8.76 46.44 -13.27
C MET A 26 -9.71 47.07 -12.22
N GLY A 27 -10.85 46.45 -11.91
CA GLY A 27 -11.81 47.01 -10.95
C GLY A 27 -11.49 46.77 -9.47
N ILE A 28 -10.66 45.76 -9.17
CA ILE A 28 -10.28 45.41 -7.79
C ILE A 28 -9.15 46.32 -7.31
N ILE A 29 -8.14 46.58 -8.16
CA ILE A 29 -7.01 47.44 -7.81
C ILE A 29 -7.47 48.88 -7.57
N ASP A 30 -8.37 49.42 -8.39
CA ASP A 30 -8.94 50.77 -8.22
C ASP A 30 -9.80 50.91 -6.97
N LYS A 31 -10.45 49.82 -6.52
CA LYS A 31 -11.20 49.79 -5.25
C LYS A 31 -10.28 49.63 -4.04
N LEU A 32 -9.19 48.87 -4.18
CA LEU A 32 -8.15 48.72 -3.14
C LEU A 32 -7.34 50.01 -2.96
N ALA A 33 -7.12 50.79 -4.02
CA ALA A 33 -6.41 52.08 -3.97
C ALA A 33 -7.13 53.19 -3.17
N LYS A 34 -8.43 53.02 -2.90
CA LYS A 34 -9.24 53.94 -2.06
C LYS A 34 -9.24 53.56 -0.57
N LEU A 35 -8.65 52.42 -0.23
CA LEU A 35 -8.54 51.94 1.15
C LEU A 35 -7.17 52.31 1.73
N SER A 36 -7.11 52.53 3.04
CA SER A 36 -5.84 52.83 3.69
C SER A 36 -4.88 51.64 3.63
N PRO A 37 -3.55 51.84 3.64
CA PRO A 37 -2.57 50.75 3.54
C PRO A 37 -2.76 49.65 4.58
N LEU A 38 -3.31 50.02 5.75
CA LEU A 38 -3.65 49.10 6.83
C LEU A 38 -4.79 48.14 6.45
N GLN A 39 -5.82 48.64 5.76
CA GLN A 39 -6.96 47.84 5.31
C GLN A 39 -6.56 46.88 4.18
N VAL A 40 -5.69 47.32 3.28
CA VAL A 40 -5.17 46.47 2.19
C VAL A 40 -4.31 45.34 2.74
N ASN A 41 -3.40 45.62 3.66
CA ASN A 41 -2.58 44.58 4.31
C ASN A 41 -3.41 43.59 5.12
N ALA A 42 -4.49 44.05 5.78
CA ALA A 42 -5.41 43.17 6.50
C ALA A 42 -6.16 42.21 5.56
N ILE A 43 -6.64 42.71 4.41
CA ILE A 43 -7.34 41.88 3.42
C ILE A 43 -6.39 40.86 2.78
N VAL A 44 -5.19 41.29 2.37
CA VAL A 44 -4.19 40.38 1.78
C VAL A 44 -3.74 39.34 2.80
N GLY A 45 -3.51 39.74 4.06
CA GLY A 45 -3.17 38.83 5.15
C GLY A 45 -4.25 37.79 5.41
N ALA A 46 -5.53 38.19 5.38
CA ALA A 46 -6.66 37.27 5.54
C ALA A 46 -6.78 36.29 4.36
N VAL A 47 -6.62 36.77 3.12
CA VAL A 47 -6.74 35.92 1.92
C VAL A 47 -5.59 34.92 1.80
N CYS A 48 -4.36 35.30 2.15
CA CYS A 48 -3.21 34.41 2.06
C CYS A 48 -3.09 33.42 3.23
N SER A 49 -3.60 33.76 4.41
CA SER A 49 -3.49 32.90 5.60
C SER A 49 -4.46 31.71 5.58
N VAL A 50 -5.64 31.86 4.95
CA VAL A 50 -6.66 30.80 4.93
C VAL A 50 -6.21 29.54 4.14
N PRO A 51 -5.67 29.64 2.90
CA PRO A 51 -5.18 28.48 2.16
C PRO A 51 -3.99 27.81 2.85
N VAL A 52 -3.09 28.60 3.45
CA VAL A 52 -1.91 28.10 4.16
C VAL A 52 -2.33 27.34 5.42
N GLY A 53 -3.30 27.87 6.19
CA GLY A 53 -3.84 27.19 7.36
C GLY A 53 -4.57 25.89 7.00
N PHE A 54 -5.34 25.88 5.91
CA PHE A 54 -6.01 24.67 5.43
C PHE A 54 -5.01 23.61 4.95
N TYR A 55 -3.99 24.00 4.19
CA TYR A 55 -2.94 23.10 3.73
C TYR A 55 -2.11 22.53 4.89
N ALA A 56 -1.74 23.37 5.87
CA ALA A 56 -1.03 22.93 7.07
C ALA A 56 -1.87 21.95 7.92
N LYS A 57 -3.18 22.18 8.03
CA LYS A 57 -4.10 21.26 8.70
C LYS A 57 -4.23 19.94 7.94
N SER A 58 -4.31 19.98 6.61
CA SER A 58 -4.34 18.77 5.77
C SER A 58 -3.09 17.91 5.97
N LEU A 59 -1.90 18.52 6.02
CA LEU A 59 -0.66 17.82 6.30
C LEU A 59 -0.59 17.24 7.73
N TYR A 60 -1.20 17.92 8.70
CA TYR A 60 -1.28 17.44 10.07
C TYR A 60 -2.24 16.25 10.23
N ASP A 61 -3.40 16.30 9.55
CA ASP A 61 -4.40 15.23 9.59
C ASP A 61 -3.86 13.94 8.92
N ASP A 62 -3.09 14.04 7.83
CA ASP A 62 -2.47 12.87 7.17
C ASP A 62 -1.41 12.16 8.05
N MET A 63 -0.67 12.91 8.87
CA MET A 63 0.33 12.34 9.79
C MET A 63 -0.28 11.76 11.07
N THR A 64 -1.40 12.31 11.54
CA THR A 64 -2.05 11.90 12.80
C THR A 64 -3.08 10.81 12.62
N ASN A 65 -3.51 10.57 11.38
CA ASN A 65 -4.40 9.47 11.04
C ASN A 65 -3.61 8.40 10.26
N PRO A 66 -2.73 7.63 10.92
CA PRO A 66 -2.13 6.47 10.27
C PRO A 66 -3.28 5.62 9.78
N HIS A 67 -3.31 5.28 8.49
CA HIS A 67 -4.31 4.37 7.94
C HIS A 67 -4.34 3.11 8.81
N VAL A 68 -5.30 3.04 9.73
CA VAL A 68 -5.55 1.88 10.54
C VAL A 68 -6.09 0.87 9.55
N TYR A 69 -5.20 0.04 9.01
CA TYR A 69 -5.60 -1.20 8.40
C TYR A 69 -6.41 -1.92 9.46
N ASN A 70 -7.74 -1.87 9.30
CA ASN A 70 -8.68 -2.59 10.13
C ASN A 70 -8.48 -4.06 9.80
N THR A 71 -7.42 -4.63 10.35
CA THR A 71 -7.30 -6.07 10.53
C THR A 71 -8.38 -6.41 11.53
N GLN A 72 -9.59 -6.63 11.01
CA GLN A 72 -10.57 -7.41 11.72
C GLN A 72 -9.83 -8.70 12.09
N ARG A 73 -9.39 -8.77 13.34
CA ARG A 73 -8.91 -10.00 13.95
C ARG A 73 -10.15 -10.84 14.14
N GLU A 74 -10.64 -11.41 13.03
CA GLU A 74 -11.34 -12.68 13.10
C GLU A 74 -10.48 -13.58 13.97
N GLY A 75 -11.11 -14.26 14.92
CA GLY A 75 -10.48 -14.83 16.11
C GLY A 75 -9.12 -15.45 15.85
N ARG A 76 -8.21 -15.35 16.83
CA ARG A 76 -6.84 -15.90 16.72
C ARG A 76 -6.94 -17.27 16.05
N PRO A 77 -6.39 -17.45 14.83
CA PRO A 77 -6.41 -18.77 14.24
C PRO A 77 -5.73 -19.70 15.23
N GLU A 78 -6.36 -20.83 15.54
CA GLU A 78 -5.68 -21.92 16.21
C GLU A 78 -4.64 -22.46 15.21
N ILE A 79 -3.47 -21.83 15.21
CA ILE A 79 -2.34 -22.24 14.37
C ILE A 79 -1.73 -23.46 15.04
N GLY A 80 -2.03 -24.63 14.50
CA GLY A 80 -1.48 -25.90 14.95
C GLY A 80 -2.53 -27.01 15.03
N GLY A 81 -2.06 -28.22 15.25
CA GLY A 81 -2.90 -29.42 15.35
C GLY A 81 -2.20 -30.65 14.75
N PRO A 82 -2.69 -31.86 15.05
CA PRO A 82 -2.18 -33.07 14.44
C PRO A 82 -2.43 -33.05 12.93
N TYR A 83 -1.37 -33.27 12.16
CA TYR A 83 -1.44 -33.40 10.71
C TYR A 83 -0.85 -34.73 10.24
N THR A 84 -1.43 -35.24 9.17
CA THR A 84 -0.93 -36.37 8.38
C THR A 84 -1.00 -35.96 6.92
N MET A 85 0.14 -35.97 6.24
CA MET A 85 0.26 -35.51 4.85
C MET A 85 1.17 -36.46 4.07
N ILE A 86 1.11 -36.38 2.74
CA ILE A 86 2.04 -37.09 1.86
C ILE A 86 3.16 -36.13 1.49
N ASP A 87 4.41 -36.56 1.63
CA ASP A 87 5.56 -35.77 1.17
C ASP A 87 5.73 -35.86 -0.35
N HIS A 88 6.66 -35.07 -0.88
CA HIS A 88 6.98 -35.04 -2.32
C HIS A 88 7.66 -36.33 -2.83
N PHE A 89 7.90 -37.31 -1.96
CA PHE A 89 8.34 -38.66 -2.34
C PHE A 89 7.21 -39.70 -2.28
N GLY A 90 5.98 -39.27 -2.01
CA GLY A 90 4.83 -40.17 -1.86
C GLY A 90 4.75 -40.88 -0.51
N VAL A 91 5.56 -40.48 0.47
CA VAL A 91 5.60 -41.12 1.79
C VAL A 91 4.66 -40.40 2.76
N PRO A 92 3.81 -41.12 3.50
CA PRO A 92 3.00 -40.52 4.55
C PRO A 92 3.87 -40.06 5.72
N ARG A 93 3.75 -38.77 6.07
CA ARG A 93 4.42 -38.11 7.19
C ARG A 93 3.38 -37.55 8.16
N SER A 94 3.72 -37.59 9.44
CA SER A 94 2.93 -36.95 10.50
C SER A 94 3.81 -36.04 11.33
N GLN A 95 3.21 -35.24 12.22
CA GLN A 95 3.95 -34.41 13.18
C GLN A 95 5.02 -35.19 13.97
N ALA A 96 4.79 -36.49 14.20
CA ALA A 96 5.69 -37.34 14.96
C ALA A 96 7.04 -37.55 14.26
N SER A 97 7.07 -37.46 12.92
CA SER A 97 8.29 -37.64 12.12
C SER A 97 9.30 -36.49 12.30
N PHE A 98 8.87 -35.35 12.82
CA PHE A 98 9.67 -34.14 12.97
C PHE A 98 9.90 -33.74 14.44
N LEU A 99 9.68 -34.67 15.37
CA LEU A 99 9.97 -34.43 16.78
C LEU A 99 11.48 -34.28 17.01
N GLY A 100 11.87 -33.25 17.75
CA GLY A 100 13.28 -32.95 18.06
C GLY A 100 14.02 -32.11 17.01
N THR A 101 13.33 -31.67 15.95
CA THR A 101 13.83 -30.65 15.02
C THR A 101 12.93 -29.42 15.06
N TRP A 102 13.52 -28.25 14.82
CA TRP A 102 12.76 -27.03 14.64
C TRP A 102 12.14 -27.05 13.25
N GLN A 103 10.86 -26.69 13.14
CA GLN A 103 10.15 -26.72 11.86
C GLN A 103 9.87 -25.30 11.40
N LEU A 104 10.32 -24.97 10.19
CA LEU A 104 10.01 -23.70 9.54
C LEU A 104 8.98 -23.96 8.45
N ILE A 105 7.71 -23.68 8.76
CA ILE A 105 6.58 -24.01 7.91
C ILE A 105 6.19 -22.82 7.05
N TYR A 106 6.13 -23.02 5.73
CA TYR A 106 5.59 -22.07 4.78
C TYR A 106 4.40 -22.68 4.06
N PHE A 107 3.24 -22.03 4.18
CA PHE A 107 2.01 -22.41 3.49
C PHE A 107 1.91 -21.68 2.16
N GLY A 108 1.71 -22.40 1.05
CA GLY A 108 1.64 -21.81 -0.28
C GLY A 108 1.12 -22.77 -1.34
N PHE A 109 1.32 -22.43 -2.61
CA PHE A 109 1.00 -23.27 -3.77
C PHE A 109 1.99 -22.96 -4.89
N THR A 110 2.20 -23.90 -5.81
CA THR A 110 3.29 -23.80 -6.81
C THR A 110 3.00 -22.75 -7.89
N HIS A 111 1.73 -22.48 -8.20
CA HIS A 111 1.29 -21.58 -9.29
C HIS A 111 1.05 -20.13 -8.85
N CYS A 112 1.73 -19.63 -7.82
CA CYS A 112 1.55 -18.24 -7.39
C CYS A 112 2.35 -17.29 -8.29
N PRO A 113 1.71 -16.26 -8.89
CA PRO A 113 2.35 -15.46 -9.93
C PRO A 113 3.55 -14.63 -9.46
N ASP A 114 3.68 -14.25 -8.17
CA ASP A 114 4.76 -13.34 -7.76
C ASP A 114 5.28 -13.54 -6.32
N VAL A 115 4.41 -13.80 -5.34
CA VAL A 115 4.80 -13.73 -3.91
C VAL A 115 5.52 -14.99 -3.42
N CYS A 116 5.07 -16.17 -3.82
CA CYS A 116 5.65 -17.43 -3.33
C CYS A 116 7.15 -17.62 -3.63
N PRO A 117 7.66 -17.38 -4.86
CA PRO A 117 9.09 -17.56 -5.12
C PRO A 117 9.96 -16.64 -4.26
N GLN A 118 9.50 -15.41 -4.01
CA GLN A 118 10.21 -14.47 -3.15
C GLN A 118 10.29 -14.95 -1.69
N GLN A 119 9.23 -15.56 -1.16
CA GLN A 119 9.25 -16.06 0.22
C GLN A 119 10.11 -17.31 0.38
N LEU A 120 10.12 -18.20 -0.61
CA LEU A 120 11.01 -19.37 -0.61
C LEU A 120 12.49 -18.94 -0.65
N GLU A 121 12.83 -17.92 -1.43
CA GLU A 121 14.19 -17.36 -1.44
C GLU A 121 14.59 -16.77 -0.08
N ARG A 122 13.67 -16.06 0.58
CA ARG A 122 13.89 -15.54 1.94
C ARG A 122 14.08 -16.67 2.95
N MET A 123 13.31 -17.74 2.84
CA MET A 123 13.46 -18.92 3.70
C MET A 123 14.86 -19.52 3.57
N THR A 124 15.37 -19.68 2.34
CA THR A 124 16.74 -20.15 2.10
C THR A 124 17.78 -19.23 2.74
N LYS A 125 17.61 -17.91 2.67
CA LYS A 125 18.51 -16.95 3.34
C LYS A 125 18.49 -17.13 4.86
N VAL A 126 17.32 -17.34 5.46
CA VAL A 126 17.18 -17.58 6.90
C VAL A 126 17.87 -18.88 7.29
N LEU A 127 17.67 -19.97 6.54
CA LEU A 127 18.33 -21.26 6.79
C LEU A 127 19.86 -21.11 6.81
N ASN A 128 20.43 -20.48 5.78
CA ASN A 128 21.88 -20.25 5.69
C ASN A 128 22.42 -19.42 6.86
N LEU A 129 21.65 -18.43 7.33
CA LEU A 129 22.04 -17.62 8.49
C LEU A 129 22.01 -18.43 9.78
N VAL A 130 20.98 -19.27 9.97
CA VAL A 130 20.85 -20.13 11.14
C VAL A 130 21.96 -21.17 11.17
N GLU A 131 22.24 -21.84 10.05
CA GLU A 131 23.34 -22.81 9.96
C GLU A 131 24.70 -22.19 10.30
N LYS A 132 24.94 -20.94 9.88
CA LYS A 132 26.18 -20.22 10.19
C LYS A 132 26.29 -19.82 11.66
N GLN A 133 25.19 -19.45 12.31
CA GLN A 133 25.20 -18.97 13.70
C GLN A 133 25.02 -20.08 14.74
N ARG A 134 24.26 -21.12 14.39
CA ARG A 134 23.80 -22.21 15.25
C ARG A 134 23.82 -23.53 14.47
N PRO A 135 25.00 -24.08 14.16
CA PRO A 135 25.11 -25.36 13.45
C PRO A 135 24.54 -26.54 14.26
N ASP A 136 24.36 -26.38 15.57
CA ASP A 136 23.68 -27.32 16.46
C ASP A 136 22.16 -27.34 16.28
N ALA A 137 21.57 -26.26 15.75
CA ALA A 137 20.13 -26.15 15.59
C ALA A 137 19.67 -26.91 14.34
N LYS A 138 19.07 -28.08 14.55
CA LYS A 138 18.43 -28.86 13.48
C LYS A 138 17.14 -28.18 13.03
N LEU A 139 17.21 -27.38 11.97
CA LEU A 139 16.07 -26.68 11.37
C LEU A 139 15.63 -27.42 10.10
N SER A 140 14.35 -27.77 10.04
CA SER A 140 13.71 -28.46 8.91
C SER A 140 12.74 -27.51 8.22
N PRO A 141 13.06 -26.98 7.02
CA PRO A 141 12.11 -26.22 6.23
C PRO A 141 11.01 -27.14 5.68
N MET A 142 9.75 -26.70 5.74
CA MET A 142 8.61 -27.43 5.21
C MET A 142 7.73 -26.51 4.38
N PHE A 143 7.46 -26.93 3.14
CA PHE A 143 6.47 -26.32 2.28
C PHE A 143 5.17 -27.11 2.37
N MET A 144 4.10 -26.49 2.85
CA MET A 144 2.77 -27.07 2.91
C MET A 144 1.90 -26.48 1.80
N CYS A 145 1.47 -27.35 0.88
CA CYS A 145 0.59 -26.95 -0.20
C CYS A 145 -0.84 -26.71 0.30
N CYS A 146 -1.43 -25.58 -0.10
CA CYS A 146 -2.82 -25.22 0.16
C CYS A 146 -3.79 -25.55 -0.99
N ASP A 147 -3.29 -25.97 -2.16
CA ASP A 147 -4.09 -26.29 -3.36
C ASP A 147 -3.81 -27.72 -3.89
N PRO A 148 -4.32 -28.76 -3.20
CA PRO A 148 -4.09 -30.15 -3.59
C PRO A 148 -4.79 -30.55 -4.90
N GLY A 149 -5.68 -29.71 -5.43
CA GLY A 149 -6.33 -29.96 -6.72
C GLY A 149 -5.42 -29.68 -7.92
N ARG A 150 -4.37 -28.86 -7.73
CA ARG A 150 -3.44 -28.45 -8.79
C ARG A 150 -2.01 -28.91 -8.54
N ASP A 151 -1.59 -28.97 -7.28
CA ASP A 151 -0.26 -29.40 -6.88
C ASP A 151 -0.30 -30.89 -6.52
N SER A 152 0.48 -31.73 -7.23
CA SER A 152 0.57 -33.18 -7.00
C SER A 152 2.00 -33.60 -6.67
N VAL A 153 2.23 -34.86 -6.30
CA VAL A 153 3.58 -35.34 -5.97
C VAL A 153 4.47 -35.40 -7.21
N GLU A 154 3.89 -35.70 -8.36
CA GLU A 154 4.57 -35.87 -9.65
C GLU A 154 4.88 -34.55 -10.36
N ARG A 155 4.32 -33.42 -9.89
CA ARG A 155 4.29 -32.15 -10.61
C ARG A 155 4.68 -30.98 -9.72
#